data_AF-A0A2K3JCG1-F1
#
_entry.id   AF-A0A2K3JCG1-F1
#
_cell.length_a   1.000
_cell.length_b   1.000
_cell.length_c   1.000
_cell.angle_alpha   90.00
_cell.angle_beta   90.00
_cell.angle_gamma   90.00
#
_symmetry.space_group_name_H-M   'P 1'
#
loop_
_entity.id
_entity.type
_entity.pdbx_description
1 polymer ?
#
loop_
_entity_poly.entity_id
_entity_poly.type
_entity_poly.pdbx_seq_one_letter_code
_entity_poly.pdbx_strand_id
1 'polypeptide(L)'
;METSTEETGKQISLAEAKNILKKISKERTEMNYEQKIALEHAETFAKLSAKQTKELITELRKLDHVEELQAFKIADILPKNEDDVKAIFAKERYTPNDKDVKNILEIVNKYSLE
;
A
#
# COMPACT_ATOMS: atom_id res chain seq x y z
N MET A 1 -12.59 -24.65 25.29
CA MET A 1 -12.39 -23.19 25.19
C MET A 1 -11.97 -22.95 23.77
N GLU A 2 -12.94 -22.78 22.88
CA GLU A 2 -12.68 -22.44 21.49
C GLU A 2 -12.10 -21.04 21.51
N THR A 3 -10.80 -20.93 21.22
CA THR A 3 -10.14 -19.64 21.05
C THR A 3 -10.77 -19.02 19.81
N SER A 4 -11.68 -18.07 20.04
CA SER A 4 -12.15 -17.13 19.04
C SER A 4 -10.91 -16.64 18.30
N THR A 5 -10.75 -17.06 17.05
CA THR A 5 -9.88 -16.38 16.10
C THR A 5 -10.28 -14.91 16.14
N GLU A 6 -9.44 -14.07 16.75
CA GLU A 6 -9.48 -12.64 16.51
C GLU A 6 -9.51 -12.49 14.99
N GLU A 7 -10.60 -11.96 14.43
CA GLU A 7 -10.58 -11.49 13.05
C GLU A 7 -9.58 -10.33 13.02
N THR A 8 -8.31 -10.67 12.85
CA THR A 8 -7.24 -9.71 12.60
C THR A 8 -7.66 -8.95 11.35
N GLY A 9 -7.96 -7.67 11.50
CA GLY A 9 -8.40 -6.80 10.41
C GLY A 9 -7.46 -6.95 9.22
N LYS A 10 -8.01 -7.31 8.06
CA LYS A 10 -7.21 -7.50 6.85
C LYS A 10 -6.71 -6.16 6.34
N GLN A 11 -5.40 -6.03 6.20
CA GLN A 11 -4.81 -4.85 5.58
C GLN A 11 -5.16 -4.79 4.09
N ILE A 12 -5.53 -3.59 3.64
CA ILE A 12 -5.84 -3.29 2.24
C ILE A 12 -5.02 -2.08 1.81
N SER A 13 -4.65 -2.06 0.54
CA SER A 13 -3.96 -0.94 -0.09
C SER A 13 -4.94 0.18 -0.43
N LEU A 14 -4.43 1.38 -0.69
CA LEU A 14 -5.26 2.50 -1.11
C LEU A 14 -5.98 2.22 -2.44
N ALA A 15 -5.35 1.45 -3.33
CA ALA A 15 -5.95 1.01 -4.59
C ALA A 15 -7.12 0.04 -4.40
N GLU A 16 -7.04 -0.86 -3.41
CA GLU A 16 -8.16 -1.74 -3.03
C GLU A 16 -9.28 -0.95 -2.36
N ALA A 17 -8.93 -0.04 -1.44
CA ALA A 17 -9.89 0.87 -0.81
C ALA A 17 -10.64 1.71 -1.85
N LYS A 18 -9.96 2.24 -2.87
CA LYS A 18 -10.57 2.94 -4.02
C LYS A 18 -11.64 2.08 -4.68
N ASN A 19 -11.34 0.82 -4.98
CA ASN A 19 -12.28 -0.07 -5.65
C ASN A 19 -13.50 -0.37 -4.77
N ILE A 20 -13.30 -0.56 -3.47
CA ILE A 20 -14.40 -0.78 -2.50
C ILE A 20 -15.30 0.46 -2.44
N LEU A 21 -14.72 1.64 -2.27
CA LEU A 21 -15.48 2.90 -2.21
C LEU A 21 -16.20 3.21 -3.52
N LYS A 22 -15.59 2.92 -4.69
CA LYS A 22 -16.23 3.04 -6.01
C LYS A 22 -17.39 2.08 -6.20
N LYS A 23 -17.31 0.88 -5.61
CA LYS A 23 -18.43 -0.07 -5.65
C LYS A 23 -19.59 0.46 -4.80
N ILE A 24 -19.29 0.91 -3.58
CA ILE A 24 -20.28 1.50 -2.67
C ILE A 24 -20.96 2.72 -3.28
N SER A 25 -20.21 3.59 -3.98
CA SER A 25 -20.78 4.79 -4.63
C SER A 25 -21.77 4.47 -5.75
N LYS A 26 -21.68 3.28 -6.37
CA LYS A 26 -22.59 2.82 -7.41
C LYS A 26 -23.82 2.10 -6.84
N GLU A 27 -23.64 1.40 -5.72
CA GLU A 27 -24.69 0.59 -5.10
C GLU A 27 -25.62 1.40 -4.20
N ARG A 28 -25.09 2.48 -3.58
CA ARG A 28 -25.86 3.33 -2.66
C ARG A 28 -26.28 4.61 -3.35
N THR A 29 -27.51 5.05 -3.07
CA THR A 29 -28.04 6.33 -3.52
C THR A 29 -27.25 7.51 -2.94
N GLU A 30 -26.70 7.38 -1.73
CA GLU A 30 -25.90 8.41 -1.08
C GLU A 30 -24.77 7.84 -0.21
N MET A 31 -23.59 8.45 -0.33
CA MET A 31 -22.44 8.26 0.58
C MET A 31 -22.42 9.38 1.62
N ASN A 32 -21.98 9.07 2.84
CA ASN A 32 -21.76 10.11 3.85
C ASN A 32 -20.54 11.00 3.47
N TYR A 33 -20.38 12.11 4.19
CA TYR A 33 -19.35 13.10 3.89
C TYR A 33 -17.94 12.49 3.93
N GLU A 34 -17.63 11.72 4.97
CA GLU A 34 -16.31 11.11 5.18
C GLU A 34 -15.99 10.08 4.08
N GLN A 35 -16.97 9.30 3.65
CA GLN A 35 -16.82 8.34 2.55
C GLN A 35 -16.55 9.04 1.22
N LYS A 36 -17.21 10.18 0.96
CA LYS A 36 -16.97 10.99 -0.24
C LYS A 36 -15.52 11.50 -0.27
N ILE A 37 -15.06 12.07 0.85
CA ILE A 37 -13.67 12.55 1.00
C ILE A 37 -12.67 11.39 0.87
N ALA A 38 -12.95 10.24 1.48
CA ALA A 38 -12.09 9.06 1.38
C ALA A 38 -11.98 8.55 -0.07
N LEU A 39 -13.09 8.56 -0.82
CA LEU A 39 -13.10 8.17 -2.23
C LEU A 39 -12.28 9.14 -3.07
N GLU A 40 -12.47 10.45 -2.90
CA GLU A 40 -11.72 11.49 -3.60
C GLU A 40 -10.20 11.37 -3.35
N HIS A 41 -9.81 11.17 -2.09
CA HIS A 41 -8.42 10.91 -1.72
C HIS A 41 -7.89 9.64 -2.41
N ALA A 42 -8.64 8.54 -2.35
CA ALA A 42 -8.22 7.28 -2.96
C ALA A 42 -8.10 7.39 -4.49
N GLU A 43 -8.99 8.14 -5.16
CA GLU A 43 -8.91 8.41 -6.59
C GLU A 43 -7.68 9.25 -6.97
N THR A 44 -7.32 10.23 -6.15
CA THR A 44 -6.19 11.12 -6.38
C THR A 44 -4.84 10.43 -6.16
N PHE A 45 -4.75 9.61 -5.12
CA PHE A 45 -3.47 9.08 -4.62
C PHE A 45 -3.21 7.62 -4.97
N ALA A 46 -4.22 6.79 -5.26
CA ALA A 46 -3.97 5.41 -5.71
C ALA A 46 -3.48 5.38 -7.17
N LYS A 47 -2.15 5.50 -7.34
CA LYS A 47 -1.47 5.59 -8.63
C LYS A 47 -1.51 4.31 -9.44
N LEU A 48 -1.50 3.16 -8.79
CA LEU A 48 -1.58 1.86 -9.44
C LEU A 48 -3.01 1.28 -9.40
N SER A 49 -3.28 0.34 -10.28
CA SER A 49 -4.46 -0.53 -10.15
C SER A 49 -4.30 -1.49 -8.97
N ALA A 50 -5.41 -1.93 -8.36
CA ALA A 50 -5.36 -2.88 -7.23
C ALA A 50 -4.61 -4.18 -7.59
N LYS A 51 -4.65 -4.59 -8.86
CA LYS A 51 -3.90 -5.75 -9.35
C LYS A 51 -2.38 -5.49 -9.31
N GLN A 52 -1.93 -4.39 -9.92
CA GLN A 52 -0.52 -3.99 -9.92
C GLN A 52 0.00 -3.77 -8.50
N THR A 53 -0.79 -3.11 -7.63
CA THR A 53 -0.43 -2.90 -6.22
C THR A 53 -0.21 -4.23 -5.49
N LYS A 54 -1.08 -5.22 -5.73
CA LYS A 54 -0.95 -6.55 -5.11
C LYS A 54 0.28 -7.31 -5.60
N GLU A 55 0.58 -7.21 -6.90
CA GLU A 55 1.79 -7.80 -7.50
C GLU A 55 3.05 -7.16 -6.91
N LEU A 56 3.09 -5.82 -6.82
CA LEU A 56 4.17 -5.06 -6.19
C LEU A 56 4.39 -5.46 -4.72
N ILE A 57 3.32 -5.51 -3.92
CA ILE A 57 3.39 -5.97 -2.52
C ILE A 57 3.97 -7.39 -2.44
N THR A 58 3.56 -8.28 -3.34
CA THR A 58 4.04 -9.67 -3.36
C THR A 58 5.53 -9.75 -3.71
N GLU A 59 6.03 -8.90 -4.61
CA GLU A 59 7.47 -8.81 -4.88
C GLU A 59 8.26 -8.23 -3.72
N LEU A 60 7.78 -7.13 -3.12
CA LEU A 60 8.44 -6.46 -2.00
C LEU A 60 8.60 -7.38 -0.78
N ARG A 61 7.59 -8.19 -0.47
CA ARG A 61 7.61 -9.15 0.64
C ARG A 61 8.61 -10.31 0.47
N LYS A 62 9.28 -10.42 -0.68
CA LYS A 62 10.38 -11.38 -0.88
C LYS A 62 11.71 -10.86 -0.37
N LEU A 63 11.81 -9.58 -0.04
CA LEU A 63 13.01 -9.00 0.53
C LEU A 63 13.08 -9.31 2.02
N ASP A 64 14.24 -9.77 2.48
CA ASP A 64 14.53 -9.90 3.90
C ASP A 64 14.40 -8.50 4.53
N HIS A 65 13.55 -8.34 5.56
CA HIS A 65 13.24 -7.06 6.25
C HIS A 65 12.16 -6.14 5.66
N VAL A 66 11.41 -6.59 4.64
CA VAL A 66 10.18 -5.91 4.22
C VAL A 66 8.97 -6.71 4.67
N GLU A 67 8.46 -6.40 5.86
CA GLU A 67 7.23 -7.02 6.37
C GLU A 67 6.00 -6.46 5.66
N GLU A 68 4.84 -7.08 5.93
CA GLU A 68 3.58 -6.74 5.30
C GLU A 68 3.26 -5.24 5.39
N LEU A 69 3.36 -4.65 6.57
CA LEU A 69 3.06 -3.23 6.78
C LEU A 69 3.94 -2.31 5.92
N GLN A 70 5.25 -2.59 5.83
CA GLN A 70 6.15 -1.78 4.99
C GLN A 70 5.88 -2.01 3.51
N ALA A 71 5.57 -3.24 3.07
CA ALA A 71 5.23 -3.52 1.69
C ALA A 71 3.99 -2.72 1.23
N PHE A 72 2.94 -2.67 2.04
CA PHE A 72 1.77 -1.84 1.76
C PHE A 72 2.12 -0.35 1.73
N LYS A 73 2.91 0.14 2.69
CA LYS A 73 3.33 1.54 2.76
C LYS A 73 4.15 1.95 1.52
N ILE A 74 5.09 1.11 1.10
CA ILE A 74 5.91 1.31 -0.10
C ILE A 74 5.00 1.32 -1.35
N ALA A 75 4.05 0.39 -1.44
CA ALA A 75 3.18 0.29 -2.61
C ALA A 75 2.17 1.46 -2.72
N ASP A 76 1.75 2.05 -1.61
CA ASP A 76 0.88 3.23 -1.60
C ASP A 76 1.66 4.54 -1.84
N ILE A 77 2.91 4.64 -1.40
CA ILE A 77 3.75 5.85 -1.53
C ILE A 77 4.50 5.91 -2.86
N LEU A 78 4.95 4.75 -3.37
CA LEU A 78 5.82 4.63 -4.55
C LEU A 78 7.07 5.52 -4.45
N PRO A 79 8.01 5.20 -3.53
CA PRO A 79 9.22 5.98 -3.32
C PRO A 79 10.04 6.08 -4.62
N LYS A 80 10.57 7.27 -4.90
CA LYS A 80 11.32 7.57 -6.14
C LYS A 80 12.82 7.67 -5.92
N ASN A 81 13.23 7.94 -4.70
CA ASN A 81 14.63 8.10 -4.32
C ASN A 81 14.91 7.47 -2.94
N GLU A 82 16.18 7.48 -2.57
CA GLU A 82 16.67 6.92 -1.31
C GLU A 82 16.07 7.60 -0.07
N ASP A 83 15.88 8.93 -0.10
CA ASP A 83 15.30 9.67 1.02
C ASP A 83 13.85 9.28 1.27
N ASP A 84 13.07 9.02 0.20
CA ASP A 84 11.70 8.52 0.31
C ASP A 84 11.66 7.15 1.01
N VAL A 85 12.58 6.24 0.64
CA VAL A 85 12.68 4.92 1.28
C VAL A 85 13.07 5.09 2.75
N LYS A 86 14.11 5.88 3.05
CA LYS A 86 14.52 6.13 4.43
C LYS A 86 13.41 6.75 5.27
N ALA A 87 12.60 7.63 4.69
CA ALA A 87 11.45 8.23 5.37
C ALA A 87 10.38 7.20 5.75
N ILE A 88 10.12 6.20 4.90
CA ILE A 88 9.21 5.10 5.19
C ILE A 88 9.68 4.28 6.40
N PHE A 89 10.99 4.03 6.50
CA PHE A 89 11.58 3.22 7.56
C PHE A 89 12.01 4.02 8.81
N ALA A 90 11.83 5.34 8.83
CA ALA A 90 12.36 6.21 9.88
C ALA A 90 11.85 5.91 11.31
N LYS A 91 10.73 5.20 11.44
CA LYS A 91 10.14 4.76 12.72
C LYS A 91 10.06 3.24 12.87
N GLU A 92 10.70 2.52 11.95
CA GLU A 92 10.76 1.06 11.99
C GLU A 92 11.92 0.58 12.86
N ARG A 93 11.84 -0.68 13.29
CA ARG A 93 12.93 -1.32 14.07
C ARG A 93 14.19 -1.55 13.23
N TYR A 94 14.01 -1.63 11.92
CA TYR A 94 15.05 -1.92 10.96
C TYR A 94 15.32 -0.72 10.07
N THR A 95 16.59 -0.40 9.87
CA THR A 95 17.05 0.65 8.95
C THR A 95 17.64 -0.01 7.71
N PRO A 96 17.05 0.17 6.52
CA PRO A 96 17.59 -0.35 5.27
C PRO A 96 19.00 0.16 4.99
N ASN A 97 19.89 -0.74 4.58
CA ASN A 97 21.19 -0.35 4.03
C ASN A 97 21.06 -0.01 2.53
N ASP A 98 22.14 0.49 1.93
CA ASP A 98 22.17 0.93 0.52
C ASP A 98 21.71 -0.16 -0.46
N LYS A 99 22.03 -1.43 -0.19
CA LYS A 99 21.60 -2.56 -1.02
C LYS A 99 20.09 -2.78 -0.93
N ASP A 100 19.53 -2.69 0.27
CA ASP A 100 18.09 -2.88 0.48
C ASP A 100 17.28 -1.72 -0.11
N VAL A 101 17.76 -0.48 0.07
CA VAL A 101 17.18 0.70 -0.60
C VAL A 101 17.18 0.51 -2.11
N LYS A 102 18.31 0.10 -2.69
CA LYS A 102 18.41 -0.13 -4.14
C LYS A 102 17.44 -1.22 -4.61
N ASN A 103 17.36 -2.34 -3.90
CA ASN A 103 16.44 -3.43 -4.25
C ASN A 103 14.97 -2.98 -4.20
N ILE A 104 14.58 -2.21 -3.17
CA ILE A 104 13.23 -1.65 -3.05
C ILE A 104 12.92 -0.74 -4.24
N LEU A 105 13.81 0.20 -4.56
CA LEU A 105 13.62 1.12 -5.69
C LEU A 105 13.58 0.40 -7.03
N GLU A 106 14.42 -0.62 -7.24
CA GLU A 106 14.40 -1.44 -8.45
C GLU A 106 13.07 -2.18 -8.63
N ILE A 107 12.49 -2.73 -7.56
CA ILE A 107 11.18 -3.37 -7.62
C ILE A 107 10.08 -2.33 -7.92
N VAL A 108 10.06 -1.20 -7.20
CA VAL A 108 9.06 -0.14 -7.40
C VAL A 108 9.09 0.41 -8.83
N ASN A 109 10.29 0.60 -9.40
CA ASN A 109 10.48 1.13 -10.75
C ASN A 109 9.87 0.27 -11.85
N LYS A 110 9.68 -1.04 -11.64
CA LYS A 110 8.97 -1.90 -12.61
C LYS A 110 7.49 -1.52 -12.77
N TYR A 111 6.91 -0.84 -11.78
CA TYR A 111 5.50 -0.50 -11.72
C TYR A 111 5.22 1.00 -11.94
N SER A 112 6.24 1.87 -11.77
CA SER A 112 6.11 3.32 -11.91
C SER A 112 6.51 3.87 -13.28
N LEU A 113 6.98 3.02 -14.20
CA LEU A 113 7.29 3.38 -15.58
C LEU A 113 6.01 3.47 -16.43
N GLU A 114 5.29 4.59 -16.29
CA GLU A 114 4.44 5.18 -17.33
C GLU A 114 4.90 6.61 -17.61
#